data_AF-A0A7R9KFK1-F1
#
_entry.id   AF-A0A7R9KFK1-F1
#
_cell.length_a   1.000
_cell.length_b   1.000
_cell.length_c   1.000
_cell.angle_alpha   90.00
_cell.angle_beta   90.00
_cell.angle_gamma   90.00
#
_symmetry.space_group_name_H-M   'P 1'
#
loop_
_entity.id
_entity.type
_entity.pdbx_description
1 polymer ?
#
loop_
_entity_poly.entity_id
_entity_poly.type
_entity_poly.pdbx_seq_one_letter_code
_entity_poly.pdbx_strand_id
1 'polypeptide(L)'
;MKNLGLLKLQHLFSLVDQNRTLELRAVKRFANSTEANEYLRDIEFNSTNDRKYVILECDAHTAKQIIITHVRDIYMGKRNFHFLLTSLVMDDYLNEKVSEFGAVNITGFRILKPSTHEFRQFFNHWRKSDSTGVNGDGSGGKAIVSADAAMMYDGAKVLLDTYQRLLARHGDAFRSASRRGEIYSSGSKGIDCRSEPIAQWEHGDKIKKFMRKTNINGLTGVLSFDDHGYRQNFSVDVVEMTINSEMAKIAQWTQEKGLTIVPAKYHRVLQERTKFDNKTYIVTSILEEPYLMYKAKEKGVVNEGNNRFEGYSKDLADLISNNLQINYELRLVKDSKYGALDANSHQGWNESLICHDVPRSWQSATVVENANRGILPRSWQISHSH
;
A
#
# COMPACT_ATOMS: atom_id res chain seq x y z
N MET A 1 -9.69 12.48 18.54
CA MET A 1 -9.51 11.62 17.35
C MET A 1 -9.80 10.12 17.56
N LYS A 2 -9.84 9.57 18.79
CA LYS A 2 -9.92 8.11 19.06
C LYS A 2 -11.17 7.34 18.54
N ASN A 3 -12.20 7.99 17.98
CA ASN A 3 -13.46 7.36 17.57
C ASN A 3 -13.85 7.60 16.10
N LEU A 4 -13.01 8.23 15.28
CA LEU A 4 -13.39 8.62 13.91
C LEU A 4 -13.71 7.41 13.01
N GLY A 5 -12.94 6.33 13.11
CA GLY A 5 -13.19 5.10 12.34
C GLY A 5 -14.52 4.42 12.68
N LEU A 6 -14.92 4.44 13.96
CA LEU A 6 -16.21 3.89 14.39
C LEU A 6 -17.39 4.73 13.86
N LEU A 7 -17.25 6.06 13.86
CA LEU A 7 -18.25 6.96 13.29
C LEU A 7 -18.40 6.76 11.78
N LYS A 8 -17.28 6.60 11.05
CA LYS A 8 -17.30 6.26 9.62
C LYS A 8 -18.01 4.94 9.36
N LEU A 9 -17.74 3.91 10.16
CA LEU A 9 -18.40 2.62 10.05
C LEU A 9 -19.91 2.73 10.32
N GLN A 10 -20.32 3.44 11.37
CA GLN A 10 -21.73 3.69 11.66
C GLN A 10 -22.42 4.44 10.53
N HIS A 11 -21.75 5.45 9.96
CA HIS A 11 -22.28 6.16 8.81
C HIS A 11 -22.40 5.25 7.59
N LEU A 12 -21.41 4.39 7.33
CA LEU A 12 -21.46 3.43 6.24
C LEU A 12 -22.65 2.48 6.38
N PHE A 13 -22.93 1.97 7.58
CA PHE A 13 -24.14 1.19 7.86
C PHE A 13 -25.43 1.98 7.65
N SER A 14 -25.46 3.27 7.99
CA SER A 14 -26.63 4.12 7.72
C SER A 14 -26.93 4.32 6.22
N LEU A 15 -25.93 4.11 5.37
CA LEU A 15 -26.04 4.21 3.91
C LEU A 15 -26.37 2.87 3.24
N VAL A 16 -26.38 1.76 3.98
CA VAL A 16 -26.79 0.44 3.47
C VAL A 16 -28.31 0.47 3.30
N ASP A 17 -28.76 0.49 2.05
CA ASP A 17 -30.17 0.42 1.67
C ASP A 17 -30.58 -1.04 1.39
N GLN A 18 -31.88 -1.33 1.35
CA GLN A 18 -32.44 -2.68 1.16
C GLN A 18 -31.95 -3.37 -0.13
N ASN A 19 -31.55 -2.60 -1.14
CA ASN A 19 -31.04 -3.10 -2.43
C ASN A 19 -29.52 -3.39 -2.47
N ARG A 20 -28.77 -3.09 -1.40
CA ARG A 20 -27.32 -3.33 -1.34
C ARG A 20 -26.99 -4.04 -0.04
N THR A 21 -26.78 -5.35 -0.09
CA THR A 21 -26.42 -6.13 1.09
C THR A 21 -24.92 -6.00 1.36
N LEU A 22 -24.56 -5.33 2.46
CA LEU A 22 -23.20 -5.39 3.02
C LEU A 22 -23.19 -6.40 4.16
N GLU A 23 -22.61 -7.57 3.93
CA GLU A 23 -22.40 -8.57 4.98
C GLU A 23 -21.05 -8.31 5.66
N LEU A 24 -21.10 -7.85 6.89
CA LEU A 24 -19.90 -7.62 7.68
C LEU A 24 -19.66 -8.82 8.60
N ARG A 25 -18.63 -9.61 8.27
CA ARG A 25 -18.29 -10.84 9.01
C ARG A 25 -17.54 -10.57 10.31
N ALA A 26 -16.73 -9.51 10.35
CA ALA A 26 -15.83 -9.24 11.46
C ALA A 26 -15.44 -7.75 11.52
N VAL A 27 -15.29 -7.21 12.75
CA VAL A 27 -14.68 -5.90 13.00
C VAL A 27 -13.68 -6.03 14.13
N LYS A 28 -12.48 -5.50 13.93
CA LYS A 28 -11.47 -5.40 14.98
C LYS A 28 -10.85 -4.01 14.97
N ARG A 29 -10.88 -3.36 16.13
CA ARG A 29 -10.01 -2.22 16.42
C ARG A 29 -8.65 -2.76 16.84
N PHE A 30 -7.58 -2.24 16.23
CA PHE A 30 -6.21 -2.59 16.55
C PHE A 30 -5.43 -1.34 17.00
N ALA A 31 -4.42 -1.53 17.83
CA ALA A 31 -3.53 -0.47 18.31
C ALA A 31 -2.28 -0.31 17.43
N ASN A 32 -1.82 -1.39 16.80
CA ASN A 32 -0.62 -1.43 15.96
C ASN A 32 -0.77 -2.45 14.82
N SER A 33 0.20 -2.46 13.90
CA SER A 33 0.21 -3.35 12.75
C SER A 33 0.37 -4.83 13.11
N THR A 34 1.05 -5.16 14.21
CA THR A 34 1.21 -6.54 14.68
C THR A 34 -0.13 -7.15 15.08
N GLU A 35 -0.90 -6.46 15.93
CA GLU A 35 -2.23 -6.91 16.37
C GLU A 35 -3.19 -7.08 15.17
N ALA A 36 -3.11 -6.19 14.18
CA ALA A 36 -3.91 -6.32 12.96
C ALA A 36 -3.56 -7.58 12.17
N ASN A 37 -2.27 -7.91 12.04
CA ASN A 37 -1.83 -9.11 11.31
C ASN A 37 -2.12 -10.41 12.05
N GLU A 38 -1.99 -10.42 13.38
CA GLU A 38 -2.42 -11.56 14.21
C GLU A 38 -3.92 -11.85 13.97
N TYR A 39 -4.75 -10.81 13.96
CA TYR A 39 -6.17 -10.98 13.67
C TYR A 39 -6.44 -11.48 12.23
N LEU A 40 -5.68 -11.00 11.24
CA LEU A 40 -5.80 -11.49 9.86
C LEU A 40 -5.37 -12.97 9.75
N ARG A 41 -4.35 -13.40 10.49
CA ARG A 41 -3.95 -14.80 10.59
C ARG A 41 -5.08 -15.65 11.15
N ASP A 42 -5.71 -15.23 12.25
CA ASP A 42 -6.82 -15.96 12.86
C ASP A 42 -7.99 -16.16 11.87
N ILE A 43 -8.28 -15.14 11.04
CA ILE A 43 -9.29 -15.25 9.98
C ILE A 43 -8.86 -16.26 8.90
N GLU A 44 -7.59 -16.25 8.50
CA GLU A 44 -7.05 -17.19 7.52
C GLU A 44 -7.05 -18.64 8.02
N PHE A 45 -6.65 -18.87 9.27
CA PHE A 45 -6.68 -20.19 9.90
C PHE A 45 -8.09 -20.77 9.97
N ASN A 46 -9.10 -19.93 10.21
CA ASN A 46 -10.49 -20.36 10.27
C ASN A 46 -11.12 -20.61 8.89
N SER A 47 -10.57 -20.05 7.81
CA SER A 47 -11.23 -20.05 6.49
C SER A 47 -10.26 -19.98 5.30
N THR A 48 -9.27 -20.86 5.24
CA THR A 48 -8.12 -20.76 4.31
C THR A 48 -8.50 -20.52 2.84
N ASN A 49 -9.53 -21.18 2.32
CA ASN A 49 -9.90 -21.10 0.90
C ASN A 49 -10.89 -19.98 0.55
N ASP A 50 -11.43 -19.27 1.54
CA ASP A 50 -12.42 -18.24 1.31
C ASP A 50 -11.77 -16.93 0.83
N ARG A 51 -12.45 -16.24 -0.08
CA ARG A 51 -12.07 -14.87 -0.45
C ARG A 51 -12.41 -13.90 0.68
N LYS A 52 -11.45 -13.05 1.03
CA LYS A 52 -11.50 -12.13 2.16
C LYS A 52 -11.33 -10.72 1.66
N TYR A 53 -12.39 -9.92 1.79
CA TYR A 53 -12.39 -8.51 1.47
C TYR A 53 -12.18 -7.71 2.76
N VAL A 54 -11.01 -7.09 2.90
CA VAL A 54 -10.60 -6.41 4.13
C VAL A 54 -10.63 -4.91 3.92
N ILE A 55 -11.44 -4.21 4.70
CA ILE A 55 -11.48 -2.74 4.72
C ILE A 55 -10.49 -2.25 5.79
N LEU A 56 -9.49 -1.47 5.39
CA LEU A 56 -8.48 -0.90 6.28
C LEU A 56 -8.65 0.61 6.41
N GLU A 57 -8.94 1.05 7.63
CA GLU A 57 -9.07 2.46 8.02
C GLU A 57 -7.94 2.81 9.00
N CYS A 58 -6.79 3.20 8.47
CA CYS A 58 -5.62 3.67 9.22
C CYS A 58 -4.79 4.64 8.36
N ASP A 59 -3.70 5.16 8.93
CA ASP A 59 -2.75 6.01 8.22
C ASP A 59 -1.89 5.21 7.21
N ALA A 60 -1.23 5.93 6.30
CA ALA A 60 -0.43 5.33 5.24
C ALA A 60 0.76 4.51 5.80
N HIS A 61 1.37 4.90 6.91
CA HIS A 61 2.49 4.16 7.46
C HIS A 61 2.01 2.81 8.02
N THR A 62 0.94 2.83 8.82
CA THR A 62 0.36 1.62 9.41
C THR A 62 -0.21 0.68 8.35
N ALA A 63 -0.95 1.19 7.36
CA ALA A 63 -1.50 0.38 6.26
C ALA A 63 -0.39 -0.34 5.49
N LYS A 64 0.68 0.39 5.15
CA LYS A 64 1.86 -0.18 4.48
C LYS A 64 2.45 -1.32 5.30
N GLN A 65 2.62 -1.13 6.61
CA GLN A 65 3.25 -2.16 7.42
C GLN A 65 2.37 -3.39 7.65
N ILE A 66 1.05 -3.22 7.72
CA ILE A 66 0.09 -4.33 7.73
C ILE A 66 0.25 -5.15 6.45
N ILE A 67 0.18 -4.49 5.28
CA ILE A 67 0.27 -5.17 3.98
C ILE A 67 1.62 -5.87 3.80
N ILE A 68 2.74 -5.21 4.13
CA ILE A 68 4.08 -5.81 4.02
C ILE A 68 4.20 -7.06 4.89
N THR A 69 3.77 -6.98 6.15
CA THR A 69 3.85 -8.12 7.07
C THR A 69 2.95 -9.25 6.61
N HIS A 70 1.71 -8.95 6.18
CA HIS A 70 0.77 -9.92 5.61
C HIS A 70 1.36 -10.63 4.38
N VAL A 71 1.96 -9.88 3.46
CA VAL A 71 2.56 -10.44 2.23
C VAL A 71 3.82 -11.25 2.51
N ARG A 72 4.59 -10.90 3.54
CA ARG A 72 5.81 -11.64 3.91
C ARG A 72 5.53 -12.87 4.75
N ASP A 73 4.31 -13.00 5.25
CA ASP A 73 3.90 -14.17 5.99
C ASP A 73 3.71 -15.39 5.08
N ILE A 74 4.36 -16.49 5.45
CA ILE A 74 4.30 -17.76 4.69
C ILE A 74 3.01 -18.53 4.94
N TYR A 75 2.29 -18.24 6.04
CA TYR A 75 1.05 -18.92 6.40
C TYR A 75 -0.19 -18.21 5.84
N MET A 76 -0.03 -17.08 5.15
CA MET A 76 -1.14 -16.29 4.62
C MET A 76 -1.41 -16.56 3.14
N GLY A 77 -2.66 -16.91 2.81
CA GLY A 77 -3.13 -17.09 1.43
C GLY A 77 -3.30 -15.78 0.66
N LYS A 78 -2.21 -15.15 0.23
CA LYS A 78 -2.17 -13.80 -0.41
C LYS A 78 -3.19 -13.61 -1.55
N ARG A 79 -3.44 -14.64 -2.36
CA ARG A 79 -4.37 -14.58 -3.50
C ARG A 79 -5.84 -14.48 -3.08
N ASN A 80 -6.15 -14.84 -1.84
CA ASN A 80 -7.51 -14.85 -1.32
C ASN A 80 -7.88 -13.52 -0.65
N PHE A 81 -6.92 -12.61 -0.46
CA PHE A 81 -7.15 -11.31 0.17
C PHE A 81 -7.27 -10.18 -0.87
N HIS A 82 -8.23 -9.28 -0.60
CA HIS A 82 -8.35 -8.00 -1.28
C HIS A 82 -8.49 -6.91 -0.22
N PHE A 83 -7.53 -6.00 -0.17
CA PHE A 83 -7.55 -4.85 0.74
C PHE A 83 -8.20 -3.64 0.08
N LEU A 84 -9.14 -3.01 0.78
CA LEU A 84 -9.71 -1.71 0.44
C LEU A 84 -9.19 -0.66 1.44
N LEU A 85 -8.37 0.27 0.97
CA LEU A 85 -7.88 1.40 1.78
C LEU A 85 -8.87 2.55 1.64
N THR A 86 -9.59 2.87 2.71
CA THR A 86 -10.68 3.85 2.70
C THR A 86 -10.22 5.30 2.88
N SER A 87 -9.05 5.50 3.47
CA SER A 87 -8.39 6.80 3.56
C SER A 87 -7.72 7.19 2.24
N LEU A 88 -7.41 8.49 2.06
CA LEU A 88 -6.65 9.03 0.92
C LEU A 88 -5.14 8.70 0.98
N VAL A 89 -4.81 7.49 1.45
CA VAL A 89 -3.43 7.04 1.68
C VAL A 89 -2.73 6.57 0.41
N MET A 90 -3.47 6.36 -0.68
CA MET A 90 -2.86 6.00 -1.97
C MET A 90 -2.07 7.16 -2.59
N ASP A 91 -2.35 8.40 -2.17
CA ASP A 91 -1.57 9.58 -2.57
C ASP A 91 -0.10 9.47 -2.12
N ASP A 92 0.16 8.95 -0.91
CA ASP A 92 1.50 8.77 -0.35
C ASP A 92 2.35 7.76 -1.15
N TYR A 93 1.73 6.77 -1.78
CA TYR A 93 2.43 5.75 -2.57
C TYR A 93 2.55 6.08 -4.05
N LEU A 94 2.10 7.27 -4.49
CA LEU A 94 2.07 7.65 -5.91
C LEU A 94 3.43 7.48 -6.61
N ASN A 95 4.52 7.83 -5.93
CA ASN A 95 5.88 7.74 -6.44
C ASN A 95 6.75 6.74 -5.66
N GLU A 96 6.13 5.93 -4.80
CA GLU A 96 6.84 4.90 -4.05
C GLU A 96 6.60 3.53 -4.67
N LYS A 97 7.67 2.89 -5.16
CA LYS A 97 7.62 1.47 -5.53
C LYS A 97 7.68 0.61 -4.28
N VAL A 98 6.55 0.01 -3.91
CA VAL A 98 6.44 -1.00 -2.84
C VAL A 98 6.16 -2.35 -3.49
N SER A 99 7.17 -3.21 -3.59
CA SER A 99 7.06 -4.52 -4.26
C SER A 99 5.95 -5.39 -3.69
N GLU A 100 5.74 -5.34 -2.38
CA GLU A 100 4.77 -6.12 -1.64
C GLU A 100 3.33 -5.76 -2.01
N PHE A 101 3.08 -4.51 -2.40
CA PHE A 101 1.75 -4.09 -2.85
C PHE A 101 1.38 -4.72 -4.20
N GLY A 102 2.38 -5.18 -4.96
CA GLY A 102 2.19 -5.98 -6.17
C GLY A 102 2.10 -7.48 -5.90
N ALA A 103 1.88 -7.93 -4.67
CA ALA A 103 1.71 -9.35 -4.31
C ALA A 103 0.29 -9.70 -3.82
N VAL A 104 -0.55 -8.69 -3.60
CA VAL A 104 -1.94 -8.82 -3.15
C VAL A 104 -2.80 -7.75 -3.85
N ASN A 105 -4.11 -7.98 -3.98
CA ASN A 105 -4.99 -7.00 -4.58
C ASN A 105 -5.29 -5.86 -3.58
N ILE A 106 -5.04 -4.63 -3.99
CA ILE A 106 -5.29 -3.44 -3.18
C ILE A 106 -6.08 -2.45 -4.02
N THR A 107 -7.21 -1.99 -3.49
CA THR A 107 -7.96 -0.86 -4.04
C THR A 107 -7.92 0.27 -3.03
N GLY A 108 -7.84 1.51 -3.51
CA GLY A 108 -7.92 2.68 -2.65
C GLY A 108 -8.28 3.95 -3.41
N PHE A 109 -8.28 5.06 -2.68
CA PHE A 109 -8.74 6.34 -3.18
C PHE A 109 -7.58 7.34 -3.27
N ARG A 110 -7.58 8.14 -4.34
CA ARG A 110 -6.57 9.17 -4.61
C ARG A 110 -7.24 10.49 -4.95
N ILE A 111 -6.84 11.58 -4.28
CA ILE A 111 -7.38 12.91 -4.57
C ILE A 111 -6.43 13.76 -5.43
N LEU A 112 -5.12 13.50 -5.36
CA LEU A 112 -4.16 14.21 -6.20
C LEU A 112 -4.43 13.96 -7.68
N LYS A 113 -4.06 14.95 -8.51
CA LYS A 113 -4.21 14.89 -9.96
C LYS A 113 -2.85 14.93 -10.67
N PRO A 114 -2.10 13.80 -10.74
CA PRO A 114 -0.75 13.76 -11.32
C PRO A 114 -0.66 14.15 -12.80
N SER A 115 -1.79 14.04 -13.52
CA SER A 115 -1.90 14.41 -14.92
C SER A 115 -2.00 15.92 -15.16
N THR A 116 -2.32 16.72 -14.13
CA THR A 116 -2.53 18.16 -14.26
C THR A 116 -1.21 18.93 -14.34
N HIS A 117 -1.25 20.09 -15.01
CA HIS A 117 -0.08 20.97 -15.11
C HIS A 117 0.33 21.50 -13.73
N GLU A 118 -0.65 21.88 -12.92
CA GLU A 118 -0.48 22.42 -11.56
C GLU A 118 0.29 21.44 -10.67
N PHE A 119 -0.10 20.15 -10.68
CA PHE A 119 0.59 19.13 -9.91
C PHE A 119 2.02 18.91 -10.42
N ARG A 120 2.21 18.77 -11.74
CA ARG A 120 3.55 18.55 -12.31
C ARG A 120 4.51 19.69 -12.00
N GLN A 121 4.04 20.93 -12.09
CA GLN A 121 4.84 22.10 -11.74
C GLN A 121 5.21 22.08 -10.26
N PHE A 122 4.25 21.89 -9.36
CA PHE A 122 4.51 21.78 -7.92
C PHE A 122 5.51 20.65 -7.61
N PHE A 123 5.25 19.45 -8.11
CA PHE A 123 6.03 18.26 -7.81
C PHE A 123 7.49 18.39 -8.28
N ASN A 124 7.73 19.03 -9.43
CA ASN A 124 9.07 19.30 -9.93
C ASN A 124 9.88 20.23 -9.00
N HIS A 125 9.23 21.21 -8.37
CA HIS A 125 9.88 22.09 -7.40
C HIS A 125 10.07 21.38 -6.06
N TRP A 126 9.04 20.66 -5.61
CA TRP A 126 9.06 19.87 -4.38
C TRP A 126 10.24 18.88 -4.36
N ARG A 127 10.38 18.11 -5.45
CA ARG A 127 11.47 17.14 -5.60
C ARG A 127 12.87 17.78 -5.58
N LYS A 128 13.03 18.97 -6.15
CA LYS A 128 14.30 19.71 -6.11
C LYS A 128 14.61 20.22 -4.70
N SER A 129 13.60 20.73 -4.00
CA SER A 129 13.73 21.21 -2.62
C SER A 129 14.16 20.10 -1.66
N ASP A 130 13.54 18.92 -1.78
CA ASP A 130 13.89 17.73 -0.97
C ASP A 130 15.34 17.29 -1.22
N SER A 131 15.85 17.43 -2.45
CA SER A 131 17.25 17.11 -2.77
C SER A 131 18.28 18.10 -2.19
N THR A 132 17.83 19.27 -1.73
CA THR A 132 18.68 20.36 -1.22
C THR A 132 18.49 20.65 0.28
N GLY A 133 17.59 19.92 0.96
CA GLY A 133 17.17 20.18 2.33
C GLY A 133 18.06 19.56 3.41
N VAL A 134 18.39 20.37 4.42
CA VAL A 134 19.32 20.19 5.56
C VAL A 134 18.91 19.13 6.61
N ASN A 135 17.83 18.37 6.39
CA ASN A 135 17.42 17.27 7.29
C ASN A 135 17.52 15.93 6.57
N GLY A 136 18.74 15.55 6.20
CA GLY A 136 19.06 14.23 5.67
C GLY A 136 19.09 13.17 6.77
N ASP A 137 17.93 12.65 7.15
CA ASP A 137 17.86 11.20 7.41
C ASP A 137 18.32 10.56 6.09
N GLY A 138 19.47 9.88 6.07
CA GLY A 138 20.16 9.36 4.88
C GLY A 138 19.37 8.44 3.94
N SER A 139 18.05 8.35 4.07
CA SER A 139 17.12 7.79 3.10
C SER A 139 16.80 8.77 1.97
N GLY A 140 17.75 8.99 1.03
CA GLY A 140 17.62 9.82 -0.18
C GLY A 140 16.18 10.20 -0.56
N GLY A 141 15.76 11.38 -0.08
CA GLY A 141 14.35 11.73 0.14
C GLY A 141 13.46 11.45 -1.05
N LYS A 142 12.63 10.40 -0.95
CA LYS A 142 11.52 10.22 -1.88
C LYS A 142 10.56 11.38 -1.65
N ALA A 143 10.42 12.24 -2.65
CA ALA A 143 9.43 13.31 -2.68
C ALA A 143 8.00 12.73 -2.59
N ILE A 144 7.53 12.52 -1.37
CA ILE A 144 6.18 12.05 -1.05
C ILE A 144 5.31 13.27 -0.80
N VAL A 145 4.14 13.31 -1.43
CA VAL A 145 3.14 14.35 -1.23
C VAL A 145 1.88 13.68 -0.73
N SER A 146 1.62 13.77 0.57
CA SER A 146 0.39 13.24 1.16
C SER A 146 -0.82 14.09 0.75
N ALA A 147 -2.02 13.50 0.85
CA ALA A 147 -3.26 14.24 0.62
C ALA A 147 -3.39 15.46 1.55
N ASP A 148 -2.99 15.33 2.82
CA ASP A 148 -3.04 16.42 3.81
C ASP A 148 -2.11 17.58 3.43
N ALA A 149 -0.87 17.27 3.05
CA ALA A 149 0.10 18.29 2.62
C ALA A 149 -0.40 19.02 1.37
N ALA A 150 -0.99 18.29 0.42
CA ALA A 150 -1.57 18.88 -0.78
C ALA A 150 -2.78 19.78 -0.49
N MET A 151 -3.65 19.36 0.45
CA MET A 151 -4.79 20.18 0.89
C MET A 151 -4.32 21.45 1.63
N MET A 152 -3.23 21.39 2.40
CA MET A 152 -2.63 22.58 3.01
C MET A 152 -2.10 23.56 1.96
N TYR A 153 -1.39 23.05 0.95
CA TYR A 153 -0.91 23.86 -0.17
C TYR A 153 -2.06 24.52 -0.93
N ASP A 154 -3.10 23.73 -1.26
CA ASP A 154 -4.30 24.23 -1.93
C ASP A 154 -5.04 25.26 -1.06
N GLY A 155 -5.10 25.06 0.26
CA GLY A 155 -5.67 26.03 1.20
C GLY A 155 -4.92 27.37 1.20
N ALA A 156 -3.59 27.35 1.24
CA ALA A 156 -2.78 28.55 1.13
C ALA A 156 -2.99 29.26 -0.22
N LYS A 157 -3.13 28.49 -1.30
CA LYS A 157 -3.42 29.00 -2.64
C LYS A 157 -4.79 29.70 -2.71
N VAL A 158 -5.83 29.13 -2.09
CA VAL A 158 -7.15 29.76 -1.99
C VAL A 158 -7.08 31.09 -1.23
N LEU A 159 -6.34 31.14 -0.13
CA LEU A 159 -6.16 32.38 0.64
C LEU A 159 -5.45 33.44 -0.19
N LEU A 160 -4.36 33.08 -0.88
CA LEU A 160 -3.62 34.00 -1.74
C LEU A 160 -4.50 34.57 -2.87
N ASP A 161 -5.19 33.70 -3.61
CA ASP A 161 -6.12 34.10 -4.67
C ASP A 161 -7.25 35.01 -4.14
N THR A 162 -7.79 34.67 -2.97
CA THR A 162 -8.81 35.48 -2.30
C THR A 162 -8.31 36.90 -2.06
N TYR A 163 -7.13 37.06 -1.44
CA TYR A 163 -6.57 38.37 -1.14
C TYR A 163 -6.20 39.14 -2.41
N GLN A 164 -5.67 38.49 -3.44
CA GLN A 164 -5.37 39.13 -4.72
C GLN A 164 -6.64 39.70 -5.38
N ARG A 165 -7.72 38.91 -5.48
CA ARG A 165 -9.01 39.37 -6.04
C ARG A 165 -9.65 40.47 -5.21
N LEU A 166 -9.56 40.34 -3.88
CA LEU A 166 -10.11 41.30 -2.92
C LEU A 166 -9.40 42.65 -3.02
N LEU A 167 -8.06 42.66 -3.04
CA LEU A 167 -7.25 43.88 -3.17
C LEU A 167 -7.39 44.51 -4.55
N ALA A 168 -7.52 43.72 -5.62
CA ALA A 168 -7.75 44.23 -6.96
C ALA A 168 -9.09 44.97 -7.10
N ARG A 169 -10.16 44.47 -6.43
CA ARG A 169 -11.50 45.11 -6.49
C ARG A 169 -11.74 46.17 -5.43
N HIS A 170 -11.05 46.06 -4.30
CA HIS A 170 -11.30 46.86 -3.10
C HIS A 170 -9.98 47.25 -2.42
N GLY A 171 -9.03 47.77 -3.19
CA GLY A 171 -7.69 48.14 -2.71
C GLY A 171 -7.70 49.12 -1.54
N ASP A 172 -8.73 49.96 -1.43
CA ASP A 172 -8.88 50.92 -0.32
C ASP A 172 -9.55 50.31 0.91
N ALA A 173 -10.28 49.20 0.76
CA ALA A 173 -11.07 48.60 1.85
C ALA A 173 -10.21 48.07 3.00
N PHE A 174 -8.92 47.80 2.77
CA PHE A 174 -7.99 47.33 3.79
C PHE A 174 -6.96 48.38 4.21
N ARG A 175 -6.93 49.57 3.59
CA ARG A 175 -5.96 50.62 3.96
C ARG A 175 -6.18 51.14 5.37
N SER A 176 -7.43 51.28 5.80
CA SER A 176 -7.77 51.71 7.15
C SER A 176 -7.52 50.59 8.18
N ALA A 177 -7.81 49.34 7.79
CA ALA A 177 -7.75 48.15 8.64
C ALA A 177 -6.37 47.50 8.72
N SER A 178 -5.44 47.81 7.83
CA SER A 178 -4.05 47.35 7.89
C SER A 178 -3.10 48.54 7.87
N ARG A 179 -2.53 48.88 9.03
CA ARG A 179 -1.55 49.96 9.16
C ARG A 179 -0.27 49.41 9.74
N ARG A 180 0.86 49.60 9.05
CA ARG A 180 2.21 49.13 9.49
C ARG A 180 2.28 47.64 9.83
N GLY A 181 1.53 46.80 9.11
CA GLY A 181 1.49 45.34 9.34
C GLY A 181 0.57 44.91 10.49
N GLU A 182 -0.13 45.84 11.13
CA GLU A 182 -1.08 45.54 12.20
C GLU A 182 -2.51 45.60 11.69
N ILE A 183 -3.35 44.69 12.20
CA ILE A 183 -4.79 44.64 11.89
C ILE A 183 -5.51 45.56 12.88
N TYR A 184 -6.42 46.40 12.38
CA TYR A 184 -7.27 47.26 13.17
C TYR A 184 -8.74 46.90 12.95
N SER A 185 -9.53 47.03 14.01
CA SER A 185 -10.98 46.86 14.01
C SER A 185 -11.60 48.08 14.69
N SER A 186 -12.36 48.88 13.94
CA SER A 186 -13.02 50.09 14.46
C SER A 186 -12.09 51.05 15.21
N GLY A 187 -10.83 51.17 14.77
CA GLY A 187 -9.81 52.04 15.38
C GLY A 187 -8.98 51.39 16.50
N SER A 188 -9.39 50.24 17.03
CA SER A 188 -8.61 49.46 18.00
C SER A 188 -7.64 48.52 17.30
N LYS A 189 -6.46 48.32 17.89
CA LYS A 189 -5.47 47.34 17.40
C LYS A 189 -5.93 45.92 17.73
N GLY A 190 -6.09 45.10 16.71
CA GLY A 190 -6.52 43.71 16.80
C GLY A 190 -8.01 43.53 17.07
N ILE A 191 -8.39 42.28 17.35
CA ILE A 191 -9.74 41.87 17.74
C ILE A 191 -9.59 41.25 19.13
N ASP A 192 -10.28 41.80 20.14
CA ASP A 192 -10.24 41.24 21.50
C ASP A 192 -11.28 40.13 21.65
N CYS A 193 -10.81 38.88 21.65
CA CYS A 193 -11.64 37.69 21.81
C CYS A 193 -12.24 37.53 23.23
N ARG A 194 -11.84 38.37 24.19
CA ARG A 194 -12.37 38.36 25.57
C ARG A 194 -13.49 39.39 25.80
N SER A 195 -13.73 40.26 24.82
CA SER A 195 -14.80 41.25 24.90
C SER A 195 -16.18 40.59 24.78
N GLU A 196 -17.14 41.05 25.58
CA GLU A 196 -18.56 40.64 25.49
C GLU A 196 -19.44 41.86 25.23
N PRO A 197 -20.17 41.92 24.09
CA PRO A 197 -20.17 40.96 22.98
C PRO A 197 -18.89 41.04 22.14
N ILE A 198 -18.48 39.92 21.54
CA ILE A 198 -17.33 39.88 20.62
C ILE A 198 -17.64 40.79 19.42
N ALA A 199 -16.85 41.84 19.24
CA ALA A 199 -16.94 42.70 18.07
C ALA A 199 -16.49 41.93 16.82
N GLN A 200 -17.40 41.75 15.87
CA GLN A 200 -17.08 41.13 14.59
C GLN A 200 -16.21 42.05 13.75
N TRP A 201 -15.19 41.50 13.07
CA TRP A 201 -14.37 42.30 12.18
C TRP A 201 -15.15 42.67 10.92
N GLU A 202 -15.22 43.98 10.64
CA GLU A 202 -16.02 44.58 9.55
C GLU A 202 -15.72 44.01 8.15
N HIS A 203 -14.54 43.43 7.94
CA HIS A 203 -14.14 42.86 6.65
C HIS A 203 -14.27 41.33 6.57
N GLY A 204 -14.58 40.66 7.68
CA GLY A 204 -14.64 39.19 7.74
C GLY A 204 -15.63 38.59 6.75
N ASP A 205 -16.86 39.13 6.70
CA ASP A 205 -17.90 38.67 5.76
C ASP A 205 -17.51 38.87 4.30
N LYS A 206 -16.76 39.93 4.01
CA LYS A 206 -16.29 40.23 2.66
C LYS A 206 -15.24 39.20 2.24
N ILE A 207 -14.25 38.91 3.09
CA ILE A 207 -13.24 37.89 2.83
C ILE A 207 -13.92 36.52 2.64
N LYS A 208 -14.86 36.16 3.53
CA LYS A 208 -15.65 34.92 3.43
C LYS A 208 -16.38 34.81 2.09
N LYS A 209 -17.02 35.87 1.62
CA LYS A 209 -17.69 35.90 0.30
C LYS A 209 -16.71 35.71 -0.85
N PHE A 210 -15.50 36.28 -0.78
CA PHE A 210 -14.49 36.09 -1.81
C PHE A 210 -13.90 34.67 -1.80
N MET A 211 -13.67 34.08 -0.62
CA MET A 211 -13.22 32.69 -0.46
C MET A 211 -14.24 31.71 -1.06
N ARG A 212 -15.54 31.90 -0.80
CA ARG A 212 -16.60 31.05 -1.37
C ARG A 212 -16.70 31.13 -2.89
N LYS A 213 -16.41 32.31 -3.46
CA LYS A 213 -16.37 32.53 -4.92
C LYS A 213 -15.06 32.09 -5.58
N THR A 214 -14.22 31.31 -4.88
CA THR A 214 -12.98 30.79 -5.45
C THR A 214 -13.30 29.71 -6.49
N ASN A 215 -12.64 29.79 -7.65
CA ASN A 215 -12.69 28.77 -8.68
C ASN A 215 -11.32 28.74 -9.38
N ILE A 216 -10.41 27.95 -8.83
CA ILE A 216 -9.02 27.84 -9.31
C ILE A 216 -8.60 26.37 -9.33
N ASN A 217 -7.56 26.03 -10.09
CA ASN A 217 -6.99 24.68 -10.09
C ASN A 217 -5.96 24.53 -8.97
N GLY A 218 -6.01 23.43 -8.24
CA GLY A 218 -5.04 23.02 -7.22
C GLY A 218 -4.45 21.64 -7.49
N LEU A 219 -3.67 21.14 -6.55
CA LEU A 219 -3.07 19.79 -6.58
C LEU A 219 -4.15 18.70 -6.51
N THR A 220 -5.23 19.00 -5.80
CA THR A 220 -6.38 18.12 -5.59
C THR A 220 -7.49 18.32 -6.63
N GLY A 221 -7.22 19.00 -7.74
CA GLY A 221 -8.20 19.35 -8.79
C GLY A 221 -8.81 20.73 -8.60
N VAL A 222 -10.04 20.94 -9.07
CA VAL A 222 -10.71 22.25 -8.96
C VAL A 222 -11.01 22.56 -7.49
N LEU A 223 -10.68 23.79 -7.09
CA LEU A 223 -10.94 24.36 -5.77
C LEU A 223 -12.14 25.30 -5.90
N SER A 224 -13.32 24.76 -5.59
CA SER A 224 -14.58 25.50 -5.58
C SER A 224 -15.40 25.13 -4.34
N PHE A 225 -16.21 26.07 -3.86
CA PHE A 225 -16.95 25.96 -2.62
C PHE A 225 -18.40 26.37 -2.79
N ASP A 226 -19.26 25.82 -1.93
CA ASP A 226 -20.67 26.19 -1.88
C ASP A 226 -20.98 27.33 -0.92
N ASP A 227 -22.27 27.63 -0.79
CA ASP A 227 -22.78 28.67 0.10
C ASP A 227 -22.58 28.37 1.58
N HIS A 228 -22.24 27.13 1.95
CA HIS A 228 -21.85 26.76 3.30
C HIS A 228 -20.33 26.82 3.49
N GLY A 229 -19.55 26.69 2.41
CA GLY A 229 -18.09 26.60 2.42
C GLY A 229 -17.57 25.18 2.26
N TYR A 230 -18.43 24.21 1.94
CA TYR A 230 -18.00 22.86 1.59
C TYR A 230 -17.44 22.84 0.19
N ARG A 231 -16.43 21.99 -0.02
CA ARG A 231 -15.85 21.79 -1.34
C ARG A 231 -16.87 21.17 -2.28
N GLN A 232 -17.01 21.72 -3.47
CA GLN A 232 -17.86 21.18 -4.53
C GLN A 232 -17.08 20.94 -5.82
N ASN A 233 -17.70 20.20 -6.73
CA ASN A 233 -17.18 19.91 -8.07
C ASN A 233 -15.75 19.33 -8.07
N PHE A 234 -15.47 18.45 -7.10
CA PHE A 234 -14.22 17.72 -7.01
C PHE A 234 -14.41 16.28 -7.47
N SER A 235 -13.29 15.61 -7.71
CA SER A 235 -13.31 14.20 -8.12
C SER A 235 -12.25 13.40 -7.37
N VAL A 236 -12.61 12.17 -7.01
CA VAL A 236 -11.72 11.22 -6.34
C VAL A 236 -11.48 10.07 -7.31
N ASP A 237 -10.21 9.76 -7.57
CA ASP A 237 -9.87 8.61 -8.39
C ASP A 237 -9.91 7.35 -7.52
N VAL A 238 -10.43 6.26 -8.06
CA VAL A 238 -10.26 4.92 -7.49
C VAL A 238 -9.12 4.25 -8.23
N VAL A 239 -8.14 3.82 -7.48
CA VAL A 239 -6.92 3.21 -7.99
C VAL A 239 -6.78 1.79 -7.48
N GLU A 240 -6.18 0.94 -8.29
CA GLU A 240 -5.90 -0.45 -7.97
C GLU A 240 -4.42 -0.73 -8.15
N MET A 241 -3.86 -1.50 -7.21
CA MET A 241 -2.57 -2.15 -7.35
C MET A 241 -2.84 -3.65 -7.41
N THR A 242 -2.46 -4.25 -8.54
CA THR A 242 -2.65 -5.68 -8.79
C THR A 242 -1.30 -6.38 -8.84
N ILE A 243 -1.35 -7.71 -8.83
CA ILE A 243 -0.13 -8.51 -8.85
C ILE A 243 0.73 -8.18 -10.09
N ASN A 244 1.98 -7.78 -9.86
CA ASN A 244 2.92 -7.35 -10.91
C ASN A 244 2.47 -6.12 -11.75
N SER A 245 1.59 -5.25 -11.25
CA SER A 245 1.23 -3.99 -11.93
C SER A 245 1.64 -2.75 -11.15
N GLU A 246 1.89 -1.66 -11.88
CA GLU A 246 1.87 -0.32 -11.29
C GLU A 246 0.44 0.07 -10.88
N MET A 247 0.34 1.10 -10.03
CA MET A 247 -0.94 1.66 -9.60
C MET A 247 -1.72 2.18 -10.81
N ALA A 248 -2.88 1.59 -11.09
CA ALA A 248 -3.72 1.95 -12.21
C ALA A 248 -5.01 2.61 -11.73
N LYS A 249 -5.45 3.68 -12.40
CA LYS A 249 -6.79 4.25 -12.18
C LYS A 249 -7.83 3.33 -12.81
N ILE A 250 -8.79 2.88 -12.02
CA ILE A 250 -9.86 1.95 -12.43
C ILE A 250 -11.25 2.59 -12.42
N ALA A 251 -11.44 3.66 -11.64
CA ALA A 251 -12.69 4.41 -11.63
C ALA A 251 -12.45 5.87 -11.22
N GLN A 252 -13.48 6.69 -11.37
CA GLN A 252 -13.53 8.05 -10.85
C GLN A 252 -14.88 8.30 -10.23
N TRP A 253 -14.87 8.82 -8.99
CA TRP A 253 -16.04 9.34 -8.34
C TRP A 253 -16.12 10.86 -8.53
N THR A 254 -17.31 11.36 -8.84
CA THR A 254 -17.63 12.78 -8.90
C THR A 254 -18.94 13.03 -8.16
N GLN A 255 -19.12 14.25 -7.65
CA GLN A 255 -20.36 14.63 -6.97
C GLN A 255 -21.60 14.52 -7.88
N GLU A 256 -21.45 14.81 -9.18
CA GLU A 256 -22.56 14.80 -10.15
C GLU A 256 -22.92 13.39 -10.64
N LYS A 257 -21.91 12.56 -10.97
CA LYS A 257 -22.13 11.26 -11.63
C LYS A 257 -21.99 10.06 -10.69
N GLY A 258 -21.57 10.28 -9.46
CA GLY A 258 -21.17 9.20 -8.56
C GLY A 258 -19.95 8.44 -9.10
N LEU A 259 -19.88 7.14 -8.84
CA LEU A 259 -18.79 6.27 -9.27
C LEU A 259 -18.94 5.90 -10.75
N THR A 260 -17.91 6.21 -11.54
CA THR A 260 -17.82 5.87 -12.96
C THR A 260 -16.58 5.02 -13.22
N ILE A 261 -16.77 3.81 -13.74
CA ILE A 261 -15.67 2.90 -14.07
C ILE A 261 -14.94 3.42 -15.31
N VAL A 262 -13.61 3.39 -15.29
CA VAL A 262 -12.77 3.80 -16.42
C VAL A 262 -11.88 2.63 -16.87
N PRO A 263 -11.57 2.51 -18.17
CA PRO A 263 -10.67 1.48 -18.66
C PRO A 263 -9.29 1.60 -17.99
N ALA A 264 -8.92 0.57 -17.22
CA ALA A 264 -7.68 0.53 -16.50
C ALA A 264 -6.49 0.33 -17.45
N LYS A 265 -5.46 1.17 -17.32
CA LYS A 265 -4.19 1.05 -18.06
C LYS A 265 -3.15 0.38 -17.16
N TYR A 266 -3.20 -0.94 -17.07
CA TYR A 266 -2.22 -1.71 -16.30
C TYR A 266 -0.87 -1.69 -17.02
N HIS A 267 0.14 -1.15 -16.35
CA HIS A 267 1.54 -1.29 -16.76
C HIS A 267 2.13 -2.43 -15.96
N ARG A 268 2.52 -3.52 -16.64
CA ARG A 268 3.20 -4.63 -15.98
C ARG A 268 4.60 -4.20 -15.60
N VAL A 269 4.93 -4.34 -14.32
CA VAL A 269 6.30 -4.14 -13.87
C VAL A 269 7.09 -5.36 -14.35
N LEU A 270 8.01 -5.15 -15.30
CA LEU A 270 9.01 -6.16 -15.65
C LEU A 270 9.76 -6.51 -14.37
N GLN A 271 9.60 -7.75 -13.89
CA GLN A 271 10.46 -8.26 -12.83
C GLN A 271 11.88 -8.28 -13.38
N GLU A 272 12.76 -7.47 -12.78
CA GLU A 272 14.18 -7.47 -13.10
C GLU A 272 14.74 -8.89 -12.94
N ARG A 273 15.04 -9.54 -14.07
CA ARG A 273 15.70 -10.86 -14.10
C ARG A 273 17.08 -10.83 -13.42
N THR A 274 17.66 -9.65 -13.27
CA THR A 274 18.98 -9.40 -12.69
C THR A 274 19.10 -9.76 -11.20
N LYS A 275 18.02 -10.09 -10.50
CA LYS A 275 18.07 -10.58 -9.10
C LYS A 275 18.44 -12.05 -8.95
N PHE A 276 18.46 -12.81 -10.04
CA PHE A 276 18.81 -14.23 -10.04
C PHE A 276 20.30 -14.49 -10.25
N ASP A 277 21.04 -13.50 -10.76
CA ASP A 277 22.45 -13.63 -11.09
C ASP A 277 23.31 -13.76 -9.80
N ASN A 278 24.26 -14.69 -9.83
CA ASN A 278 25.24 -14.99 -8.77
C ASN A 278 24.71 -15.51 -7.42
N LYS A 279 23.54 -16.17 -7.39
CA LYS A 279 23.06 -16.88 -6.19
C LYS A 279 22.96 -18.39 -6.40
N THR A 280 23.41 -19.15 -5.42
CA THR A 280 23.21 -20.60 -5.36
C THR A 280 21.99 -20.91 -4.48
N TYR A 281 21.04 -21.64 -5.05
CA TYR A 281 19.80 -22.02 -4.40
C TYR A 281 19.94 -23.42 -3.78
N ILE A 282 19.71 -23.55 -2.48
CA ILE A 282 19.64 -24.85 -1.82
C ILE A 282 18.26 -25.46 -2.09
N VAL A 283 18.27 -26.61 -2.76
CA VAL A 283 17.08 -27.43 -3.01
C VAL A 283 17.11 -28.60 -2.04
N THR A 284 16.14 -28.63 -1.12
CA THR A 284 16.05 -29.71 -0.13
C THR A 284 15.09 -30.79 -0.61
N SER A 285 15.53 -32.06 -0.59
CA SER A 285 14.73 -33.21 -1.02
C SER A 285 14.97 -34.45 -0.14
N ILE A 286 14.13 -35.46 -0.28
CA ILE A 286 14.29 -36.79 0.33
C ILE A 286 14.68 -37.82 -0.74
N LEU A 287 15.34 -38.91 -0.34
CA LEU A 287 15.60 -40.05 -1.21
C LEU A 287 14.34 -40.92 -1.31
N GLU A 288 13.77 -41.00 -2.50
CA GLU A 288 12.60 -41.84 -2.78
C GLU A 288 12.64 -42.23 -4.25
N GLU A 289 12.64 -43.53 -4.54
CA GLU A 289 12.57 -44.01 -5.92
C GLU A 289 11.13 -43.81 -6.48
N PRO A 290 10.95 -43.35 -7.72
CA PRO A 290 11.95 -42.96 -8.74
C PRO A 290 12.24 -41.44 -8.77
N TYR A 291 11.87 -40.70 -7.72
CA TYR A 291 11.91 -39.24 -7.69
C TYR A 291 13.32 -38.69 -7.45
N LEU A 292 14.02 -39.16 -6.42
CA LEU A 292 15.41 -38.79 -6.18
C LEU A 292 16.17 -39.97 -5.58
N MET A 293 17.24 -40.36 -6.25
CA MET A 293 18.01 -41.58 -5.97
C MET A 293 19.49 -41.24 -6.04
N TYR A 294 20.33 -42.07 -5.42
CA TYR A 294 21.77 -41.99 -5.66
C TYR A 294 22.08 -42.59 -7.02
N LYS A 295 22.87 -41.86 -7.81
CA LYS A 295 23.36 -42.36 -9.08
C LYS A 295 24.27 -43.57 -8.85
N ALA A 296 24.05 -44.63 -9.63
CA ALA A 296 24.91 -45.81 -9.59
C ALA A 296 26.39 -45.41 -9.80
N LYS A 297 27.29 -45.93 -8.96
CA LYS A 297 28.72 -45.63 -9.06
C LYS A 297 29.33 -46.36 -10.25
N GLU A 298 29.53 -45.66 -11.35
CA GLU A 298 30.32 -46.17 -12.48
C GLU A 298 31.83 -46.13 -12.16
N LYS A 299 32.55 -47.20 -12.51
CA LYS A 299 34.01 -47.27 -12.29
C LYS A 299 34.72 -46.17 -13.07
N GLY A 300 35.36 -45.24 -12.36
CA GLY A 300 36.16 -44.16 -12.94
C GLY A 300 35.48 -42.79 -12.99
N VAL A 301 34.21 -42.68 -12.58
CA VAL A 301 33.48 -41.40 -12.54
C VAL A 301 33.38 -40.91 -11.09
N VAL A 302 33.92 -39.71 -10.82
CA VAL A 302 33.78 -39.03 -9.53
C VAL A 302 32.50 -38.21 -9.56
N ASN A 303 31.43 -38.72 -8.93
CA ASN A 303 30.17 -38.01 -8.81
C ASN A 303 30.19 -37.13 -7.54
N GLU A 304 30.44 -35.82 -7.70
CA GLU A 304 30.42 -34.83 -6.62
C GLU A 304 29.25 -33.83 -6.77
N GLY A 305 28.86 -33.20 -5.66
CA GLY A 305 27.77 -32.21 -5.63
C GLY A 305 26.44 -32.79 -6.09
N ASN A 306 25.74 -32.09 -7.00
CA ASN A 306 24.42 -32.51 -7.50
C ASN A 306 24.47 -33.76 -8.39
N ASN A 307 25.63 -34.09 -8.97
CA ASN A 307 25.79 -35.21 -9.90
C ASN A 307 25.75 -36.58 -9.21
N ARG A 308 25.76 -36.61 -7.88
CA ARG A 308 25.56 -37.83 -7.09
C ARG A 308 24.11 -38.32 -7.08
N PHE A 309 23.18 -37.50 -7.56
CA PHE A 309 21.76 -37.81 -7.58
C PHE A 309 21.24 -38.00 -9.00
N GLU A 310 20.22 -38.85 -9.13
CA GLU A 310 19.43 -39.05 -10.35
C GLU A 310 17.95 -39.25 -10.00
N GLY A 311 17.06 -39.16 -11.00
CA GLY A 311 15.62 -39.32 -10.83
C GLY A 311 14.82 -38.10 -11.26
N TYR A 312 13.49 -38.24 -11.27
CA TYR A 312 12.57 -37.21 -11.80
C TYR A 312 12.79 -35.81 -11.19
N SER A 313 13.04 -35.75 -9.88
CA SER A 313 13.25 -34.49 -9.17
C SER A 313 14.58 -33.84 -9.54
N LYS A 314 15.61 -34.62 -9.81
CA LYS A 314 16.88 -34.07 -10.30
C LYS A 314 16.69 -33.46 -11.70
N ASP A 315 16.04 -34.18 -12.60
CA ASP A 315 15.82 -33.72 -13.97
C ASP A 315 14.98 -32.43 -14.00
N LEU A 316 13.95 -32.35 -13.15
CA LEU A 316 13.15 -31.14 -13.00
C LEU A 316 13.97 -29.96 -12.47
N ALA A 317 14.83 -30.19 -11.46
CA ALA A 317 15.70 -29.15 -10.92
C ALA A 317 16.67 -28.61 -11.98
N ASP A 318 17.23 -29.47 -12.83
CA ASP A 318 18.07 -29.06 -13.95
C ASP A 318 17.32 -28.23 -14.98
N LEU A 319 16.11 -28.65 -15.35
CA LEU A 319 15.28 -27.89 -16.30
C LEU A 319 14.96 -26.50 -15.79
N ILE A 320 14.60 -26.38 -14.50
CA ILE A 320 14.35 -25.09 -13.85
C ILE A 320 15.62 -24.24 -13.79
N SER A 321 16.74 -24.84 -13.37
CA SER A 321 18.06 -24.21 -13.31
C SER A 321 18.49 -23.63 -14.65
N ASN A 322 18.35 -24.41 -15.73
CA ASN A 322 18.70 -24.01 -17.09
C ASN A 322 17.77 -22.92 -17.65
N ASN A 323 16.46 -23.02 -17.40
CA ASN A 323 15.48 -22.04 -17.89
C ASN A 323 15.58 -20.69 -17.18
N LEU A 324 15.89 -20.70 -15.87
CA LEU A 324 16.04 -19.49 -15.06
C LEU A 324 17.48 -18.98 -14.99
N GLN A 325 18.45 -19.72 -15.53
CA GLN A 325 19.89 -19.43 -15.47
C GLN A 325 20.41 -19.24 -14.03
N ILE A 326 19.96 -20.09 -13.10
CA ILE A 326 20.34 -20.06 -11.68
C ILE A 326 21.22 -21.26 -11.29
N ASN A 327 22.10 -21.06 -10.32
CA ASN A 327 22.86 -22.16 -9.72
C ASN A 327 22.07 -22.79 -8.57
N TYR A 328 22.22 -24.11 -8.34
CA TYR A 328 21.56 -24.78 -7.21
C TYR A 328 22.42 -25.88 -6.59
N GLU A 329 22.11 -26.25 -5.36
CA GLU A 329 22.74 -27.34 -4.60
C GLU A 329 21.66 -28.24 -3.99
N LEU A 330 21.72 -29.55 -4.24
CA LEU A 330 20.81 -30.53 -3.65
C LEU A 330 21.28 -31.00 -2.28
N ARG A 331 20.43 -30.76 -1.27
CA ARG A 331 20.65 -31.22 0.11
C ARG A 331 19.54 -32.17 0.53
N LEU A 332 19.91 -33.22 1.25
CA LEU A 332 18.93 -34.15 1.80
C LEU A 332 18.35 -33.60 3.12
N VAL A 333 17.06 -33.84 3.35
CA VAL A 333 16.41 -33.52 4.64
C VAL A 333 17.12 -34.28 5.77
N LYS A 334 17.45 -33.58 6.87
CA LYS A 334 18.24 -34.14 7.98
C LYS A 334 17.55 -35.32 8.69
N ASP A 335 16.22 -35.31 8.80
CA ASP A 335 15.46 -36.33 9.51
C ASP A 335 14.86 -37.42 8.61
N SER A 336 15.07 -37.33 7.29
CA SER A 336 14.52 -38.26 6.28
C SER A 336 13.02 -38.53 6.42
N LYS A 337 12.26 -37.54 6.89
CA LYS A 337 10.79 -37.62 7.01
C LYS A 337 10.13 -36.61 6.09
N TYR A 338 8.86 -36.88 5.81
CA TYR A 338 7.99 -35.88 5.19
C TYR A 338 7.46 -34.93 6.26
N GLY A 339 7.23 -33.68 5.84
CA GLY A 339 6.52 -32.69 6.64
C GLY A 339 5.16 -33.22 7.12
N ALA A 340 4.93 -33.23 8.42
CA ALA A 340 3.67 -33.63 9.04
C ALA A 340 3.16 -32.51 9.94
N LEU A 341 1.83 -32.32 10.00
CA LEU A 341 1.24 -31.39 10.96
C LEU A 341 1.46 -31.91 12.38
N ASP A 342 2.04 -31.08 13.24
CA ASP A 342 2.22 -31.37 14.67
C ASP A 342 1.36 -30.42 15.50
N ALA A 343 0.44 -31.01 16.28
CA ALA A 343 -0.48 -30.27 17.15
C ALA A 343 0.22 -29.64 18.37
N ASN A 344 1.42 -30.10 18.72
CA ASN A 344 2.21 -29.55 19.84
C ASN A 344 3.28 -28.54 19.37
N SER A 345 3.45 -28.37 18.06
CA SER A 345 4.29 -27.34 17.47
C SER A 345 3.52 -26.03 17.43
N HIS A 346 4.08 -24.95 17.99
CA HIS A 346 3.57 -23.59 17.82
C HIS A 346 3.43 -23.14 16.34
N GLN A 347 3.92 -23.94 15.39
CA GLN A 347 4.03 -23.66 13.96
C GLN A 347 3.21 -24.62 13.09
N GLY A 348 2.44 -25.55 13.69
CA GLY A 348 1.52 -26.44 12.99
C GLY A 348 2.17 -27.49 12.08
N TRP A 349 3.50 -27.53 11.97
CA TRP A 349 4.27 -28.52 11.20
C TRP A 349 5.50 -28.99 12.01
N ASN A 350 5.96 -30.22 11.77
CA ASN A 350 7.16 -30.79 12.35
C ASN A 350 8.44 -30.13 11.81
N GLU A 351 9.53 -30.23 12.58
CA GLU A 351 10.85 -29.62 12.31
C GLU A 351 11.49 -30.09 10.98
N SER A 352 10.96 -31.15 10.35
CA SER A 352 11.40 -31.69 9.06
C SER A 352 11.29 -30.69 7.90
N LEU A 353 10.31 -29.78 7.97
CA LEU A 353 10.08 -28.72 6.97
C LEU A 353 10.84 -27.41 7.28
N ILE A 354 11.63 -27.38 8.36
CA ILE A 354 12.27 -26.16 8.84
C ILE A 354 13.78 -26.33 8.63
N CYS A 355 14.29 -25.75 7.54
CA CYS A 355 15.73 -25.54 7.41
C CYS A 355 16.19 -24.57 8.51
N HIS A 356 16.78 -25.11 9.58
CA HIS A 356 17.37 -24.35 10.69
C HIS A 356 18.61 -23.52 10.29
N ASP A 357 19.16 -23.73 9.10
CA ASP A 357 20.40 -23.10 8.65
C ASP A 357 20.17 -21.82 7.80
N VAL A 358 18.95 -21.26 7.78
CA VAL A 358 18.60 -20.05 7.00
C VAL A 358 17.87 -19.02 7.89
N PRO A 359 18.21 -17.72 7.86
CA PRO A 359 17.50 -16.71 8.62
C PRO A 359 16.01 -16.68 8.25
N ARG A 360 15.13 -16.61 9.26
CA ARG A 360 13.65 -16.70 9.15
C ARG A 360 13.00 -15.76 8.12
N SER A 361 13.69 -14.69 7.67
CA SER A 361 13.21 -13.76 6.66
C SER A 361 13.33 -14.25 5.20
N TRP A 362 13.89 -15.44 4.98
CA TRP A 362 14.23 -15.94 3.62
C TRP A 362 13.61 -17.28 3.26
N GLN A 363 12.75 -17.84 4.11
CA GLN A 363 11.96 -19.03 3.77
C GLN A 363 10.81 -18.60 2.85
N SER A 364 10.99 -18.70 1.53
CA SER A 364 9.96 -18.38 0.54
C SER A 364 9.62 -19.62 -0.29
N ALA A 365 8.31 -19.93 -0.31
CA ALA A 365 7.63 -20.90 -1.18
C ALA A 365 7.90 -22.39 -0.89
N THR A 366 7.09 -22.97 0.00
CA THR A 366 6.70 -24.38 -0.14
C THR A 366 5.56 -24.44 -1.16
N VAL A 367 5.74 -25.14 -2.28
CA VAL A 367 4.62 -25.44 -3.20
C VAL A 367 3.83 -26.60 -2.58
N VAL A 368 2.89 -26.27 -1.68
CA VAL A 368 1.87 -27.21 -1.18
C VAL A 368 0.50 -26.80 -1.73
N GLU A 369 0.36 -26.70 -3.05
CA GLU A 369 -0.95 -26.36 -3.65
C GLU A 369 -1.45 -27.43 -4.64
N ASN A 370 -0.99 -28.69 -4.56
CA ASN A 370 -1.57 -29.76 -5.40
C ASN A 370 -1.41 -31.21 -4.88
N ALA A 371 -1.46 -31.43 -3.57
CA ALA A 371 -1.41 -32.80 -3.02
C ALA A 371 -2.70 -33.64 -3.27
N ASN A 372 -3.75 -33.05 -3.85
CA ASN A 372 -5.03 -33.74 -4.18
C ASN A 372 -5.19 -34.12 -5.66
N ARG A 373 -4.23 -33.80 -6.53
CA ARG A 373 -4.20 -34.27 -7.92
C ARG A 373 -2.78 -34.73 -8.21
N GLY A 374 -2.52 -36.03 -8.01
CA GLY A 374 -1.18 -36.65 -7.93
C GLY A 374 -0.27 -36.47 -9.15
N ILE A 375 0.21 -35.24 -9.40
CA ILE A 375 1.06 -34.88 -10.55
C ILE A 375 2.33 -34.12 -10.09
N LEU A 376 2.51 -33.84 -8.80
CA LEU A 376 3.75 -33.24 -8.25
C LEU A 376 4.26 -34.02 -7.02
N PRO A 377 5.59 -34.17 -6.83
CA PRO A 377 6.15 -34.80 -5.63
C PRO A 377 5.78 -34.01 -4.36
N ARG A 378 5.48 -34.72 -3.28
CA ARG A 378 4.92 -34.19 -2.03
C ARG A 378 5.85 -33.32 -1.16
N SER A 379 7.04 -32.95 -1.61
CA SER A 379 7.92 -32.08 -0.81
C SER A 379 9.02 -31.44 -1.67
N TRP A 380 8.85 -30.16 -1.98
CA TRP A 380 9.91 -29.32 -2.52
C TRP A 380 9.99 -28.04 -1.70
N GLN A 381 11.18 -27.74 -1.19
CA GLN A 381 11.50 -26.45 -0.58
C GLN A 381 12.77 -25.89 -1.21
N ILE A 382 12.72 -24.61 -1.57
CA ILE A 382 13.83 -23.86 -2.16
C ILE A 382 14.24 -22.78 -1.16
N SER A 383 15.53 -22.67 -0.87
CA SER A 383 16.11 -21.61 -0.03
C SER A 383 17.39 -21.07 -0.65
N HIS A 384 17.85 -19.88 -0.26
CA HIS A 384 19.07 -19.26 -0.81
C HIS A 384 20.25 -19.41 0.16
N SER A 385 21.46 -19.71 -0.33
CA SER A 385 22.69 -19.55 0.45
C SER A 385 23.34 -18.20 0.19
N HIS A 386 24.01 -17.64 1.20
CA HIS A 386 24.89 -16.47 1.03
C HIS A 386 26.17 -16.84 0.28
#